data_AF-A0A820HFB4-F1
#
_entry.id   AF-A0A820HFB4-F1
#
_cell.length_a   1.000
_cell.length_b   1.000
_cell.length_c   1.000
_cell.angle_alpha   90.00
_cell.angle_beta   90.00
_cell.angle_gamma   90.00
#
_symmetry.space_group_name_H-M   'P 1'
#
loop_
_entity.id
_entity.type
_entity.pdbx_description
1 polymer ?
#
loop_
_entity_poly.entity_id
_entity_poly.type
_entity_poly.pdbx_seq_one_letter_code
_entity_poly.pdbx_strand_id
1 'polypeptide(L)' 'ARVKGHFGPINTIAIHPDGKSYASGGEDGLVRIHYFDNDYLDYDIAY' A
#
# COMPACT_ATOMS: atom_id res chain seq x y z
N ALA A 1 1.07 -7.58 8.27
CA ALA A 1 -0.40 -7.36 8.16
C ALA A 1 -0.81 -7.33 6.68
N ARG A 2 -2.10 -7.55 6.35
CA ARG A 2 -2.62 -7.42 4.96
C ARG A 2 -3.53 -6.20 4.88
N VAL A 3 -3.34 -5.36 3.87
CA VAL A 3 -4.19 -4.19 3.65
C VAL A 3 -5.40 -4.62 2.82
N LYS A 4 -6.57 -4.61 3.46
CA LYS A 4 -7.85 -4.89 2.82
C LYS A 4 -8.47 -3.57 2.37
N GLY A 5 -9.12 -3.61 1.22
CA GLY A 5 -9.79 -2.42 0.74
C GLY A 5 -10.53 -2.66 -0.57
N HIS A 6 -9.79 -2.99 -1.62
CA HIS A 6 -10.37 -3.20 -2.94
C HIS A 6 -11.38 -4.35 -2.92
N PHE A 7 -12.50 -4.13 -3.60
CA PHE A 7 -13.57 -5.13 -3.70
C PHE A 7 -13.29 -6.13 -4.84
N GLY A 8 -12.45 -5.74 -5.80
CA GLY A 8 -11.96 -6.58 -6.88
C GLY A 8 -10.45 -6.84 -6.80
N PRO A 9 -9.91 -7.63 -7.75
CA PRO A 9 -8.48 -7.85 -7.89
C PRO A 9 -7.70 -6.53 -7.98
N ILE A 10 -6.52 -6.50 -7.38
CA ILE A 10 -5.59 -5.38 -7.52
C ILE A 10 -4.77 -5.62 -8.78
N ASN A 11 -4.87 -4.70 -9.73
CA ASN A 11 -4.20 -4.81 -11.03
C ASN A 11 -2.86 -4.09 -11.04
N THR A 12 -2.69 -3.08 -10.18
CA THR A 12 -1.48 -2.26 -10.15
C THR A 12 -1.18 -1.73 -8.75
N ILE A 13 0.11 -1.58 -8.46
CA ILE A 13 0.65 -0.98 -7.24
C ILE A 13 1.82 -0.08 -7.63
N ALA A 14 1.88 1.11 -7.05
CA ALA A 14 3.00 2.03 -7.21
C ALA A 14 3.41 2.61 -5.85
N ILE A 15 4.71 2.69 -5.60
CA ILE A 15 5.27 3.25 -4.37
C ILE A 15 5.81 4.63 -4.68
N HIS A 16 5.54 5.60 -3.81
CA HIS A 16 6.11 6.92 -3.96
C HIS A 16 7.63 6.87 -3.66
N PRO A 17 8.49 7.57 -4.42
CA PRO A 17 9.94 7.49 -4.27
C PRO A 17 10.48 7.91 -2.89
N ASP A 18 9.69 8.63 -2.09
CA ASP A 18 10.04 8.96 -0.70
C ASP A 18 9.83 7.79 0.29
N GLY A 19 9.23 6.69 -0.16
CA GLY A 19 8.96 5.50 0.66
C GLY A 19 7.88 5.67 1.74
N LYS A 20 7.15 6.79 1.77
CA LYS A 20 6.17 7.10 2.83
C LYS A 20 4.73 6.72 2.47
N SER A 21 4.47 6.46 1.20
CA SER A 21 3.13 6.13 0.74
C SER A 21 3.16 5.24 -0.50
N TYR A 22 2.03 4.59 -0.76
CA TYR A 22 1.81 3.82 -1.97
C TYR A 22 0.38 3.97 -2.47
N ALA A 23 0.18 3.71 -3.75
CA ALA A 23 -1.12 3.67 -4.39
C ALA A 23 -1.42 2.26 -4.92
N SER A 24 -2.66 1.82 -4.75
CA SER A 24 -3.18 0.59 -5.33
C SER A 24 -4.35 0.90 -6.26
N GLY A 25 -4.34 0.31 -7.46
CA GLY A 25 -5.44 0.40 -8.43
C GLY A 25 -6.12 -0.95 -8.57
N GLY A 26 -7.41 -0.99 -8.26
CA GLY A 26 -8.23 -2.20 -8.36
C GLY A 26 -9.10 -2.23 -9.60
N GLU A 27 -9.52 -3.43 -9.99
CA GLU A 27 -10.54 -3.65 -11.02
C GLU A 27 -11.92 -3.13 -10.58
N ASP A 28 -12.08 -2.79 -9.30
CA ASP A 28 -13.25 -2.09 -8.76
C ASP A 28 -13.37 -0.63 -9.25
N GLY A 29 -12.45 -0.17 -10.11
CA GLY A 29 -12.46 1.17 -10.68
C GLY A 29 -11.97 2.24 -9.71
N LEU A 30 -11.47 1.84 -8.54
CA LEU A 30 -10.98 2.75 -7.52
C LEU A 30 -9.46 2.73 -7.48
N VAL A 31 -8.89 3.90 -7.17
CA VAL A 31 -7.50 4.05 -6.77
C VAL A 31 -7.49 4.43 -5.30
N ARG A 32 -6.67 3.73 -4.51
CA ARG A 32 -6.54 3.99 -3.08
C ARG A 32 -5.11 4.35 -2.73
N ILE A 33 -4.97 5.47 -2.04
CA ILE A 33 -3.69 5.97 -1.55
C ILE A 33 -3.57 5.60 -0.08
N HIS A 34 -2.44 5.02 0.27
CA HIS A 34 -2.14 4.56 1.62
C HIS A 34 -0.85 5.20 2.08
N TYR A 35 -0.87 5.73 3.30
CA TYR A 35 0.29 6.26 3.98
C TYR A 35 0.81 5.20 4.95
N PHE A 36 2.12 5.02 4.99
CA PHE A 36 2.73 4.15 5.99
C PHE A 36 2.76 4.86 7.34
N ASP A 37 2.35 4.15 8.38
CA ASP A 37 2.50 4.61 9.75
C ASP A 37 3.96 4.47 10.20
N ASN A 38 4.36 5.26 11.21
CA ASN A 38 5.73 5.19 11.73
C ASN A 38 6.09 3.78 12.24
N ASP A 39 5.15 3.04 12.82
CA ASP A 39 5.36 1.64 13.22
C ASP A 39 5.78 0.73 12.06
N TYR A 40 5.36 1.03 10.83
CA TYR A 40 5.77 0.28 9.64
C TYR A 40 7.15 0.75 9.12
N LEU A 41 7.44 2.04 9.25
CA LEU A 41 8.71 2.63 8.83
C LEU A 41 9.87 2.20 9.75
N ASP A 42 9.59 2.04 11.04
CA ASP A 42 10.55 1.61 12.06
C ASP A 42 10.65 0.08 12.19
N TYR A 43 9.92 -0.66 11.34
CA TYR A 43 9.86 -2.11 11.39
C TYR A 43 11.15 -2.74 10.83
N ASP A 44 12.08 -3.06 11.73
CA ASP A 44 13.31 -3.78 11.37
C ASP A 44 13.06 -5.29 11.42
N ILE A 45 13.12 -5.94 10.25
CA ILE A 45 13.04 -7.39 10.14
C ILE A 45 14.46 -7.93 10.32
N ALA A 46 14.84 -8.21 11.57
CA ALA A 46 16.00 -9.02 11.87
C ALA A 46 15.81 -10.42 11.25
N TYR A 47 16.65 -10.74 10.27
CA TYR A 47 16.65 -12.00 9.53
C TYR A 47 17.27 -13.15 10.35
#